data_AF-A0A918U0Q2-F1
#
_entry.id   AF-A0A918U0Q2-F1
#
_cell.length_a   1.000
_cell.length_b   1.000
_cell.length_c   1.000
_cell.angle_alpha   90.00
_cell.angle_beta   90.00
_cell.angle_gamma   90.00
#
_symmetry.space_group_name_H-M   'P 1'
#
loop_
_entity.id
_entity.type
_entity.pdbx_description
1 polymer ?
#
loop_
_entity_poly.entity_id
_entity_poly.type
_entity_poly.pdbx_seq_one_letter_code
_entity_poly.pdbx_strand_id
1 'polypeptide(L)'
;MMVLEHDVSDAAVISSIRDVVDLLAKQEYEAVFKLVGYTMAGITASASWIESDIKRYRSELYPGISEFVVSDWRAAQEGNPNPKQEVVRYKENSSGLFGAASFHLPLNGKWSDLSADFILVQLNSESRISLKLEEICS
;
A
#
# COMPACT_ATOMS: atom_id res chain seq x y z
N MET A 1 7.17 -8.50 9.20
CA MET A 1 5.84 -8.87 8.68
C MET A 1 4.78 -8.30 9.60
N MET A 2 3.86 -7.50 9.05
CA MET A 2 2.77 -6.84 9.72
C MET A 2 1.62 -7.82 9.89
N VAL A 3 1.23 -8.03 11.14
CA VAL A 3 0.18 -8.97 11.54
C VAL A 3 -0.88 -8.19 12.30
N LEU A 4 -2.13 -8.42 11.94
CA LEU A 4 -3.31 -7.83 12.55
C LEU A 4 -4.19 -8.95 13.11
N GLU A 5 -5.07 -8.60 14.04
CA GLU A 5 -6.13 -9.49 14.51
C GLU A 5 -7.17 -9.70 13.40
N HIS A 6 -7.85 -10.86 13.39
CA HIS A 6 -8.81 -11.21 12.35
C HIS A 6 -10.05 -10.31 12.34
N ASP A 7 -10.51 -9.87 13.51
CA ASP A 7 -11.64 -8.95 13.67
C ASP A 7 -11.23 -7.46 13.58
N VAL A 8 -10.01 -7.17 13.09
CA VAL A 8 -9.53 -5.80 12.89
C VAL A 8 -10.49 -5.00 12.02
N SER A 9 -10.86 -3.81 12.48
CA SER A 9 -11.73 -2.90 11.72
C SER A 9 -11.03 -2.36 10.46
N ASP A 10 -11.81 -1.95 9.46
CA ASP A 10 -11.27 -1.34 8.24
C ASP A 10 -10.48 -0.07 8.53
N ALA A 11 -10.94 0.75 9.48
CA ALA A 11 -10.22 1.94 9.92
C ALA A 11 -8.83 1.60 10.51
N ALA A 12 -8.72 0.49 11.24
CA ALA A 12 -7.44 0.02 11.76
C ALA A 12 -6.53 -0.54 10.65
N VAL A 13 -7.08 -1.24 9.64
CA VAL A 13 -6.32 -1.65 8.44
C VAL A 13 -5.76 -0.43 7.71
N ILE A 14 -6.58 0.59 7.46
CA ILE A 14 -6.14 1.84 6.84
C ILE A 14 -5.09 2.55 7.71
N SER A 15 -5.25 2.54 9.03
CA SER A 15 -4.22 3.08 9.93
C SER A 15 -2.88 2.37 9.78
N SER A 16 -2.87 1.04 9.69
CA SER A 16 -1.65 0.27 9.46
C SER A 16 -1.05 0.52 8.08
N ILE A 17 -1.87 0.74 7.05
CA ILE A 17 -1.37 1.17 5.73
C ILE A 17 -0.74 2.56 5.81
N ARG A 18 -1.28 3.49 6.60
CA ARG A 18 -0.65 4.80 6.81
C ARG A 18 0.72 4.69 7.47
N ASP A 19 0.93 3.73 8.37
CA ASP A 19 2.27 3.45 8.91
C ASP A 19 3.25 3.01 7.81
N VAL A 20 2.78 2.23 6.84
CA VAL A 20 3.57 1.87 5.63
C VAL A 20 3.86 3.10 4.78
N VAL A 21 2.86 3.96 4.55
CA VAL A 21 3.02 5.21 3.78
C VAL A 21 4.00 6.16 4.46
N ASP A 22 4.01 6.24 5.80
CA ASP A 22 4.97 7.04 6.56
C ASP A 22 6.42 6.54 6.34
N LEU A 23 6.63 5.24 6.14
CA LEU A 23 7.95 4.69 5.76
C LEU A 23 8.31 4.99 4.30
N LEU A 24 7.34 4.88 3.38
CA LEU A 24 7.53 5.24 1.97
C LEU A 24 7.90 6.73 1.82
N ALA A 25 7.28 7.62 2.60
CA ALA A 25 7.59 9.04 2.61
C ALA A 25 9.03 9.36 3.08
N LYS A 26 9.60 8.48 3.90
CA LYS A 26 11.01 8.52 4.32
C LYS A 26 11.95 7.79 3.37
N GLN A 27 11.43 7.23 2.28
CA GLN A 27 12.15 6.38 1.32
C GLN A 27 12.79 5.15 1.98
N GLU A 28 12.21 4.67 3.09
CA GLU A 28 12.67 3.47 3.81
C GLU A 28 12.12 2.19 3.15
N TYR A 29 12.37 2.00 1.86
CA TYR A 29 11.80 0.90 1.06
C TYR A 29 12.15 -0.50 1.61
N GLU A 30 13.35 -0.66 2.16
CA GLU A 30 13.77 -1.90 2.81
C GLU A 30 12.97 -2.19 4.08
N ALA A 31 12.61 -1.14 4.85
CA ALA A 31 11.76 -1.29 6.03
C ALA A 31 10.33 -1.66 5.61
N VAL A 32 9.79 -1.04 4.56
CA VAL A 32 8.50 -1.40 3.96
C VAL A 32 8.49 -2.86 3.52
N PHE A 33 9.50 -3.28 2.76
CA PHE A 33 9.61 -4.66 2.29
C PHE A 33 9.70 -5.67 3.44
N LYS A 34 10.43 -5.38 4.52
CA LYS A 34 10.45 -6.24 5.73
C LYS A 34 9.12 -6.23 6.49
N LEU A 35 8.41 -5.10 6.46
CA LEU A 35 7.17 -4.90 7.18
C LEU A 35 6.01 -5.63 6.50
N VAL A 36 5.76 -5.42 5.21
CA VAL A 36 4.61 -6.00 4.51
C VAL A 36 4.99 -7.06 3.46
N GLY A 37 6.27 -7.22 3.14
CA GLY A 37 6.67 -8.08 2.02
C GLY A 37 6.24 -7.49 0.68
N TYR A 38 6.30 -8.32 -0.37
CA TYR A 38 5.80 -8.00 -1.69
C TYR A 38 5.32 -9.31 -2.35
N THR A 39 4.05 -9.40 -2.66
CA THR A 39 3.39 -10.66 -3.06
C THR A 39 3.35 -10.77 -4.58
N MET A 40 4.51 -10.91 -5.21
CA MET A 40 4.55 -11.25 -6.64
C MET A 40 4.75 -12.74 -6.85
N ALA A 41 3.79 -13.35 -7.54
CA ALA A 41 3.89 -14.74 -7.95
C ALA A 41 5.09 -14.92 -8.89
N GLY A 42 6.04 -15.77 -8.50
CA GLY A 42 7.06 -16.30 -9.39
C GLY A 42 8.28 -15.42 -9.66
N ILE A 43 8.43 -14.26 -9.01
CA ILE A 43 9.65 -13.44 -9.10
C ILE A 43 10.16 -13.08 -7.71
N THR A 44 11.48 -13.09 -7.51
CA THR A 44 12.12 -12.59 -6.30
C THR A 44 11.89 -11.08 -6.19
N ALA A 45 10.80 -10.69 -5.54
CA ALA A 45 10.53 -9.29 -5.26
C ALA A 45 11.58 -8.73 -4.29
N SER A 46 11.88 -7.44 -4.40
CA SER A 46 12.87 -6.75 -3.56
C SER A 46 12.42 -5.32 -3.28
N ALA A 47 13.01 -4.70 -2.25
CA ALA A 47 12.70 -3.32 -1.89
C ALA A 47 12.88 -2.31 -3.05
N SER A 48 13.80 -2.57 -3.98
CA SER A 48 14.03 -1.69 -5.15
C SER A 48 12.86 -1.67 -6.14
N TRP A 49 11.96 -2.65 -6.09
CA TRP A 49 10.78 -2.70 -6.95
C TRP A 49 9.76 -1.65 -6.53
N ILE A 50 9.54 -1.52 -5.21
CA ILE A 50 8.70 -0.48 -4.62
C ILE A 50 9.14 0.91 -5.11
N GLU A 51 10.44 1.20 -5.02
CA GLU A 51 11.01 2.46 -5.51
C GLU A 51 10.81 2.62 -7.02
N SER A 52 11.08 1.56 -7.79
CA SER A 52 10.95 1.56 -9.25
C SER A 52 9.51 1.85 -9.69
N ASP A 53 8.52 1.25 -9.05
CA ASP A 53 7.11 1.42 -9.42
C ASP A 53 6.63 2.84 -9.15
N ILE A 54 7.03 3.43 -8.01
CA ILE A 54 6.78 4.86 -7.72
C ILE A 54 7.45 5.75 -8.77
N LYS A 55 8.71 5.49 -9.13
CA LYS A 55 9.45 6.31 -10.11
C LYS A 55 8.94 6.17 -11.54
N ARG A 56 8.29 5.06 -11.88
CA ARG A 56 7.72 4.80 -13.20
C ARG A 56 6.39 5.50 -13.42
N TYR A 57 5.70 5.88 -12.34
CA TYR A 57 4.42 6.55 -12.41
C TYR A 57 4.46 7.82 -13.28
N ARG A 58 3.42 8.03 -14.08
CA ARG A 58 3.22 9.22 -14.92
C ARG A 58 1.74 9.58 -14.88
N SER A 59 1.42 10.85 -14.69
CA SER A 59 0.04 11.34 -14.68
C SER A 59 -0.05 12.78 -15.15
N GLU A 60 -1.16 13.12 -15.80
CA GLU A 60 -1.49 14.48 -16.22
C GLU A 60 -1.70 15.43 -15.04
N LEU A 61 -1.94 14.90 -13.83
CA LEU A 61 -2.05 15.67 -12.60
C LEU A 61 -0.73 16.36 -12.19
N TYR A 62 0.41 15.97 -12.79
CA TYR A 62 1.74 16.44 -12.44
C TYR A 62 2.54 16.91 -13.65
N PRO A 63 2.14 18.01 -14.32
CA PRO A 63 2.83 18.50 -15.50
C PRO A 63 4.26 18.94 -15.16
N GLY A 64 5.23 18.46 -15.94
CA GLY A 64 6.64 18.83 -15.80
C GLY A 64 7.40 18.15 -14.66
N ILE A 65 6.76 17.24 -13.92
CA ILE A 65 7.42 16.43 -12.89
C ILE A 65 7.97 15.14 -13.50
N SER A 66 9.28 14.93 -13.35
CA SER A 66 9.98 13.73 -13.84
C SER A 66 10.31 12.72 -12.74
N GLU A 67 10.31 13.17 -11.48
CA GLU A 67 10.64 12.35 -10.32
C GLU A 67 9.52 12.43 -9.28
N PHE A 68 9.02 11.26 -8.90
CA PHE A 68 7.98 11.10 -7.91
C PHE A 68 8.55 10.50 -6.64
N VAL A 69 8.19 11.10 -5.52
CA VAL A 69 8.46 10.57 -4.18
C VAL A 69 7.17 10.60 -3.38
N VAL A 70 6.97 9.56 -2.56
CA VAL A 70 5.89 9.57 -1.59
C VAL A 70 6.16 10.68 -0.58
N SER A 71 5.11 11.38 -0.19
CA SER A 71 5.15 12.53 0.73
C SER A 71 4.27 12.26 1.95
N ASP A 72 4.35 13.12 2.97
CA ASP A 72 3.49 12.97 4.16
C ASP A 72 2.01 13.13 3.77
N TRP A 73 1.22 12.09 4.00
CA TRP A 73 -0.21 12.07 3.70
C TRP A 73 -1.00 13.11 4.50
N ARG A 74 -0.49 13.54 5.67
CA ARG A 74 -1.12 14.58 6.51
C ARG A 74 -1.00 15.97 5.88
N ALA A 75 0.03 16.19 5.07
CA ALA A 75 0.33 17.46 4.42
C ALA A 75 -0.24 17.55 2.98
N ALA A 76 -0.71 16.44 2.41
CA ALA A 76 -1.29 16.43 1.07
C ALA A 76 -2.70 17.06 1.07
N GLN A 77 -2.83 18.22 0.41
CA GLN A 77 -4.06 19.03 0.39
C GLN A 77 -4.65 19.23 -1.02
N GLU A 78 -3.87 18.95 -2.07
CA GLU A 78 -4.27 19.13 -3.48
C GLU A 78 -4.18 17.81 -4.26
N GLY A 79 -4.50 17.85 -5.56
CA GLY A 79 -4.36 16.72 -6.48
C GLY A 79 -5.68 15.99 -6.69
N ASN A 80 -5.66 14.66 -6.58
CA ASN A 80 -6.85 13.84 -6.67
C ASN A 80 -7.86 14.24 -5.57
N PRO A 81 -9.06 14.75 -5.92
CA PRO A 81 -10.04 15.21 -4.94
C PRO A 81 -10.68 14.08 -4.14
N ASN A 82 -10.55 12.83 -4.60
CA ASN A 82 -11.13 11.65 -3.97
C ASN A 82 -10.05 10.56 -3.83
N PRO A 83 -9.03 10.74 -2.97
CA PRO A 83 -8.01 9.73 -2.77
C PRO A 83 -8.64 8.46 -2.19
N LYS A 84 -8.37 7.32 -2.84
CA LYS A 84 -8.91 6.02 -2.41
C LYS A 84 -8.25 5.59 -1.10
N GLN A 85 -9.09 5.19 -0.14
CA GLN A 85 -8.70 4.55 1.12
C GLN A 85 -9.75 3.49 1.42
N GLU A 86 -9.64 2.35 0.75
CA GLU A 86 -10.69 1.34 0.68
C GLU A 86 -10.20 0.01 1.24
N VAL A 87 -11.10 -0.69 1.94
CA VAL A 87 -10.89 -2.08 2.38
C VAL A 87 -12.08 -2.89 1.88
N VAL A 88 -11.78 -4.00 1.21
CA VAL A 88 -12.77 -4.96 0.75
C VAL A 88 -12.55 -6.27 1.49
N ARG A 89 -13.57 -6.75 2.19
CA ARG A 89 -13.54 -8.05 2.89
C ARG A 89 -14.11 -9.14 2.00
N TYR A 90 -13.42 -10.27 1.95
CA TYR A 90 -13.89 -11.43 1.21
C TYR A 90 -14.58 -12.42 2.14
N LYS A 91 -15.46 -13.23 1.55
CA LYS A 91 -15.96 -14.43 2.23
C LYS A 91 -14.81 -15.41 2.39
N GLU A 92 -14.85 -16.18 3.48
CA GLU A 92 -13.90 -17.27 3.71
C GLU A 92 -13.79 -18.17 2.48
N ASN A 93 -12.54 -18.49 2.11
CA ASN A 93 -12.21 -19.24 0.92
C ASN A 93 -10.98 -20.11 1.15
N SER A 94 -10.79 -21.10 0.28
CA SER A 94 -9.70 -22.06 0.39
C SER A 94 -8.31 -21.48 0.09
N SER A 95 -8.22 -20.28 -0.50
CA SER A 95 -6.94 -19.60 -0.72
C SER A 95 -6.46 -18.81 0.50
N GLY A 96 -7.28 -18.70 1.56
CA GLY A 96 -6.95 -17.93 2.76
C GLY A 96 -6.90 -16.43 2.52
N LEU A 97 -7.46 -15.94 1.41
CA LEU A 97 -7.53 -14.53 1.09
C LEU A 97 -8.67 -13.89 1.88
N PHE A 98 -8.34 -13.06 2.85
CA PHE A 98 -9.30 -12.45 3.77
C PHE A 98 -9.90 -11.15 3.22
N GLY A 99 -9.15 -10.43 2.38
CA GLY A 99 -9.58 -9.17 1.80
C GLY A 99 -8.49 -8.53 0.97
N ALA A 100 -8.80 -7.34 0.48
CA ALA A 100 -7.86 -6.43 -0.16
C ALA A 100 -8.03 -5.02 0.41
N ALA A 101 -7.00 -4.20 0.27
CA ALA A 101 -7.06 -2.79 0.60
C ALA A 101 -6.29 -1.97 -0.44
N SER A 102 -6.84 -0.83 -0.80
CA SER A 102 -6.24 0.09 -1.78
C SER A 102 -6.09 1.47 -1.17
N PHE A 103 -4.92 2.06 -1.36
CA PHE A 103 -4.59 3.37 -0.81
C PHE A 103 -3.86 4.23 -1.85
N HIS A 104 -4.47 5.33 -2.27
CA HIS A 104 -3.80 6.27 -3.18
C HIS A 104 -2.64 6.96 -2.45
N LEU A 105 -1.46 6.95 -3.06
CA LEU A 105 -0.26 7.51 -2.47
C LEU A 105 -0.22 9.03 -2.65
N PRO A 106 0.13 9.79 -1.59
CA PRO A 106 0.46 11.20 -1.73
C PRO A 106 1.85 11.34 -2.37
N LEU A 107 1.94 11.98 -3.54
CA LEU A 107 3.19 12.22 -4.24
C LEU A 107 3.51 13.71 -4.29
N ASN A 108 4.74 14.07 -3.95
CA ASN A 108 5.27 15.44 -4.02
C ASN A 108 4.33 16.50 -3.38
N GLY A 109 3.69 16.16 -2.27
CA GLY A 109 2.77 17.05 -1.53
C GLY A 109 1.33 17.07 -2.03
N LYS A 110 0.95 16.21 -2.98
CA LYS A 110 -0.41 16.13 -3.54
C LYS A 110 -0.92 14.69 -3.53
N TRP A 111 -2.22 14.49 -3.38
CA TRP A 111 -2.85 13.20 -3.60
C TRP A 111 -2.76 12.82 -5.08
N SER A 112 -2.35 11.59 -5.37
CA SER A 112 -2.28 11.06 -6.74
C SER A 112 -3.39 10.03 -7.00
N ASP A 113 -3.38 9.44 -8.19
CA ASP A 113 -4.11 8.21 -8.51
C ASP A 113 -3.21 6.96 -8.47
N LEU A 114 -1.93 7.09 -8.11
CA LEU A 114 -1.04 5.94 -7.87
C LEU A 114 -1.52 5.20 -6.61
N SER A 115 -2.01 3.98 -6.77
CA SER A 115 -2.47 3.12 -5.67
C SER A 115 -1.34 2.23 -5.16
N ALA A 116 -1.25 2.09 -3.84
CA ALA A 116 -0.62 0.94 -3.21
C ALA A 116 -1.72 -0.06 -2.85
N ASP A 117 -1.68 -1.22 -3.48
CA ASP A 117 -2.68 -2.27 -3.32
C ASP A 117 -2.11 -3.40 -2.45
N PHE A 118 -2.92 -3.81 -1.48
CA PHE A 118 -2.55 -4.78 -0.45
C PHE A 118 -3.55 -5.92 -0.44
N ILE A 119 -3.06 -7.10 -0.14
CA ILE A 119 -3.90 -8.25 0.23
C ILE A 119 -3.82 -8.52 1.72
N LEU A 120 -4.94 -8.96 2.28
CA LEU A 120 -5.04 -9.47 3.63
C LEU A 120 -5.12 -10.99 3.55
N VAL A 121 -4.15 -11.69 4.13
CA VAL A 121 -4.05 -13.15 4.07
C VAL A 121 -4.19 -13.71 5.47
N GLN A 122 -5.08 -14.68 5.66
CA GLN A 122 -5.25 -15.33 6.95
C GLN A 122 -4.01 -16.16 7.32
N LEU A 123 -3.51 -15.97 8.54
CA LEU A 123 -2.38 -16.70 9.09
C LEU A 123 -2.90 -17.81 10.01
N ASN A 124 -2.93 -19.04 9.49
CA ASN A 124 -3.32 -20.25 10.22
C ASN A 124 -4.69 -20.13 10.94
N SER A 125 -5.00 -21.08 11.82
CA SER A 125 -6.24 -21.10 12.61
C SER A 125 -6.30 -20.08 13.76
N GLU A 126 -5.31 -19.19 13.88
CA GLU A 126 -5.09 -18.37 15.08
C GLU A 126 -5.79 -17.00 15.05
N SER A 127 -6.85 -16.83 14.27
CA SER A 127 -7.59 -15.56 14.17
C SER A 127 -6.66 -14.36 13.91
N ARG A 128 -5.66 -14.53 13.04
CA ARG A 128 -4.72 -13.48 12.64
C ARG A 128 -4.67 -13.34 11.13
N ILE A 129 -4.33 -12.14 10.67
CA ILE A 129 -4.18 -11.82 9.26
C ILE A 129 -2.86 -11.08 9.01
N SER A 130 -2.22 -11.37 7.89
CA SER A 130 -1.05 -10.65 7.40
C SER A 130 -1.50 -9.64 6.36
N LEU A 131 -1.05 -8.39 6.50
CA LEU A 131 -1.11 -7.42 5.42
C LEU A 131 0.11 -7.64 4.52
N LYS A 132 -0.09 -7.70 3.20
CA LYS A 132 0.99 -7.79 2.23
C LYS A 132 0.80 -6.82 1.08
N LEU A 133 1.87 -6.16 0.66
CA LEU A 133 1.85 -5.35 -0.55
C LEU A 133 1.73 -6.30 -1.75
N GLU A 134 0.76 -6.06 -2.62
CA GLU A 134 0.55 -6.82 -3.86
C GLU A 134 1.23 -6.09 -5.01
N GLU A 135 0.88 -4.81 -5.21
CA GLU A 135 1.45 -3.97 -6.26
C GLU A 135 1.35 -2.47 -5.96
N ILE A 136 2.09 -1.67 -6.74
CA ILE A 136 1.93 -0.22 -6.82
C ILE A 136 1.65 0.13 -8.28
N CYS A 137 0.44 0.63 -8.57
CA CYS A 137 -0.03 0.86 -9.95
C CYS A 137 -1.02 2.04 -10.02
N SER A 138 -1.20 2.60 -11.22
CA SER A 138 -2.11 3.73 -11.52
C SER A 138 -3.37 3.28 -12.24
#